data_AF-A0A1P8AZ37-F1
#
_entry.id   AF-A0A1P8AZ37-F1
#
_cell.length_a   1.000
_cell.length_b   1.000
_cell.length_c   1.000
_cell.angle_alpha   90.00
_cell.angle_beta   90.00
_cell.angle_gamma   90.00
#
_symmetry.space_group_name_H-M   'P 1'
#
loop_
_entity.id
_entity.type
_entity.pdbx_description
1 polymer ?
#
loop_
_entity_poly.entity_id
_entity_poly.type
_entity_poly.pdbx_seq_one_letter_code
_entity_poly.pdbx_strand_id
1 'polypeptide(L)'
;MQKQEFLELYEAALRAAKSVKGVKNSSKVSRFVDARNRLKDAPTSLACEVVSKTSMGKGLSFLNDHKNPHIRSEGRLLRDLWMKILYASGREKSHDRETQVKIPTHSTMKKTGDSKRDKVREILQTSLVKVASEIVDTEMKTRVTACDPSVVAVSVESAMFEKLGCFMGPHKAKYRSILFNMGDSNNPDLRRKVLIGEINGERLVTMERQEMGSEKIQKEVQRIKENARFKEESRMKILQSASMIMT
;
A
#
# COMPACT_ATOMS: atom_id res chain seq x y z
N MET A 1 -2.99 14.69 26.69
CA MET A 1 -4.13 15.29 25.97
C MET A 1 -5.40 14.54 26.31
N GLN A 2 -6.49 15.23 26.64
CA GLN A 2 -7.80 14.63 26.88
C GLN A 2 -8.71 14.73 25.65
N LYS A 3 -9.83 13.99 25.63
CA LYS A 3 -10.80 14.00 24.52
C LYS A 3 -11.34 15.38 24.19
N GLN A 4 -11.71 16.15 25.21
CA GLN A 4 -12.22 17.51 25.04
C GLN A 4 -11.15 18.41 24.40
N GLU A 5 -9.92 18.36 24.91
CA GLU A 5 -8.79 19.11 24.36
C GLU A 5 -8.51 18.76 22.88
N PHE A 6 -8.62 17.47 22.52
CA PHE A 6 -8.47 17.03 21.12
C PHE A 6 -9.52 17.65 20.20
N LEU A 7 -10.79 17.66 20.62
CA LEU A 7 -11.90 18.24 19.85
C LEU A 7 -11.73 19.75 19.69
N GLU A 8 -11.38 20.45 20.77
CA GLU A 8 -11.15 21.89 20.76
C GLU A 8 -9.97 22.27 19.85
N LEU A 9 -8.89 21.50 19.87
CA LEU A 9 -7.75 21.67 18.97
C LEU A 9 -8.13 21.46 17.51
N TYR A 10 -8.95 20.44 17.22
CA TYR A 10 -9.44 20.19 15.88
C TYR A 10 -10.33 21.35 15.37
N GLU A 11 -11.23 21.85 16.20
CA GLU A 11 -12.06 23.00 15.86
C GLU A 11 -11.25 24.29 15.72
N ALA A 12 -10.23 24.50 16.55
CA ALA A 12 -9.31 25.63 16.43
C ALA A 12 -8.54 25.57 15.11
N ALA A 13 -8.04 24.40 14.71
CA ALA A 13 -7.40 24.19 13.42
C ALA A 13 -8.37 24.53 12.26
N LEU A 14 -9.60 24.00 12.30
CA LEU A 14 -10.60 24.29 11.27
C LEU A 14 -10.96 25.78 11.19
N ARG A 15 -11.14 26.46 12.33
CA ARG A 15 -11.44 27.90 12.37
C ARG A 15 -10.28 28.73 11.81
N ALA A 16 -9.05 28.38 12.17
CA ALA A 16 -7.85 29.03 11.64
C ALA A 16 -7.76 28.87 10.12
N ALA A 17 -7.98 27.66 9.61
CA ALA A 17 -7.97 27.37 8.18
C ALA A 17 -9.08 28.12 7.42
N LYS A 18 -10.32 28.06 7.89
CA LYS A 18 -11.46 28.79 7.28
C LYS A 18 -11.25 30.30 7.21
N SER A 19 -10.45 30.86 8.11
CA SER A 19 -10.15 32.30 8.16
C SER A 19 -9.11 32.75 7.13
N VAL A 20 -8.50 31.84 6.37
CA VAL A 20 -7.49 32.09 5.34
C VAL A 20 -8.13 32.09 3.96
N LYS A 21 -8.24 33.27 3.33
CA LYS A 21 -8.92 33.44 2.03
C LYS A 21 -8.00 33.34 0.81
N GLY A 22 -6.69 33.17 0.99
CA GLY A 22 -5.72 33.21 -0.11
C GLY A 22 -4.48 32.36 0.11
N VAL A 23 -3.52 32.47 -0.81
CA VAL A 23 -2.28 31.66 -0.81
C VAL A 23 -1.20 32.21 0.12
N LYS A 24 -1.31 33.47 0.56
CA LYS A 24 -0.30 34.11 1.43
C LYS A 24 -0.30 33.48 2.82
N ASN A 25 0.89 33.17 3.32
CA ASN A 25 1.08 32.78 4.71
C ASN A 25 0.73 33.95 5.63
N SER A 26 0.02 33.66 6.71
CA SER A 26 -0.44 34.63 7.70
C SER A 26 -0.35 34.02 9.08
N SER A 27 -0.50 34.83 10.13
CA SER A 27 -0.58 34.34 11.51
C SER A 27 -1.65 33.25 11.70
N LYS A 28 -2.72 33.27 10.90
CA LYS A 28 -3.77 32.24 10.88
C LYS A 28 -3.27 30.90 10.33
N VAL A 29 -2.39 30.92 9.32
CA VAL A 29 -1.73 29.70 8.83
C VAL A 29 -0.85 29.11 9.92
N SER A 30 -0.07 29.94 10.63
CA SER A 30 0.74 29.47 11.77
C SER A 30 -0.12 28.81 12.84
N ARG A 31 -1.22 29.46 13.25
CA ARG A 31 -2.17 28.89 14.24
C ARG A 31 -2.74 27.54 13.81
N PHE A 32 -3.04 27.37 12.51
CA PHE A 32 -3.48 26.08 11.98
C PHE A 32 -2.38 25.02 12.09
N VAL A 33 -1.15 25.36 11.69
CA VAL A 33 0.00 24.45 11.74
C VAL A 33 0.32 24.04 13.18
N ASP A 34 0.28 24.98 14.12
CA ASP A 34 0.50 24.71 15.55
C ASP A 34 -0.56 23.77 16.12
N ALA A 35 -1.84 24.01 15.83
CA ALA A 35 -2.93 23.14 16.24
C ALA A 35 -2.77 21.73 15.62
N ARG A 36 -2.42 21.66 14.33
CA ARG A 36 -2.16 20.39 13.63
C ARG A 36 -0.97 19.64 14.23
N ASN A 37 0.10 20.34 14.61
CA ASN A 37 1.25 19.77 15.28
C ASN A 37 0.88 19.15 16.63
N ARG A 38 -0.03 19.77 17.40
CA ARG A 38 -0.54 19.15 18.63
C ARG A 38 -1.42 17.93 18.37
N LEU A 39 -2.23 17.98 17.30
CA LEU A 39 -3.11 16.86 16.91
C LEU A 39 -2.34 15.63 16.43
N LYS A 40 -1.19 15.79 15.75
CA LYS A 40 -0.34 14.65 15.36
C LYS A 40 0.30 13.97 16.57
N ASP A 41 0.55 14.71 17.65
CA ASP A 41 1.24 14.22 18.86
C ASP A 41 0.25 13.64 19.89
N ALA A 42 -1.05 13.64 19.57
CA ALA A 42 -2.07 13.04 20.40
C ALA A 42 -1.88 11.51 20.52
N PRO A 43 -2.16 10.91 21.69
CA PRO A 43 -2.09 9.46 21.86
C PRO A 43 -2.93 8.72 20.81
N THR A 44 -2.36 7.67 20.21
CA THR A 44 -2.99 6.90 19.14
C THR A 44 -4.36 6.33 19.54
N SER A 45 -4.49 5.87 20.79
CA SER A 45 -5.76 5.36 21.35
C SER A 45 -6.85 6.44 21.39
N LEU A 46 -6.48 7.65 21.82
CA LEU A 46 -7.39 8.80 21.86
C LEU A 46 -7.79 9.24 20.44
N ALA A 47 -6.81 9.38 19.54
CA ALA A 47 -7.07 9.73 18.15
C ALA A 47 -7.99 8.70 17.49
N CYS A 48 -7.78 7.40 17.74
CA CYS A 48 -8.66 6.35 17.25
C CYS A 48 -10.08 6.49 17.82
N GLU A 49 -10.23 6.68 19.14
CA GLU A 49 -11.54 6.80 19.77
C GLU A 49 -12.33 7.99 19.23
N VAL A 50 -11.69 9.15 19.14
CA VAL A 50 -12.33 10.39 18.70
C VAL A 50 -12.65 10.34 17.22
N VAL A 51 -11.68 10.03 16.37
CA VAL A 51 -11.88 10.05 14.91
C VAL A 51 -12.88 8.96 14.49
N SER A 52 -12.97 7.84 15.20
CA SER A 52 -13.94 6.78 14.90
C SER A 52 -15.39 7.17 15.18
N LYS A 53 -15.62 7.99 16.22
CA LYS A 53 -16.96 8.33 16.74
C LYS A 53 -17.47 9.68 16.25
N THR A 54 -16.63 10.51 15.63
CA THR A 54 -16.97 11.89 15.26
C THR A 54 -17.06 12.08 13.75
N SER A 55 -17.91 13.02 13.32
CA SER A 55 -18.13 13.36 11.91
C SER A 55 -17.05 14.28 11.34
N MET A 56 -15.77 14.05 11.69
CA MET A 56 -14.63 14.89 11.29
C MET A 56 -14.38 14.88 9.77
N GLY A 57 -14.93 13.92 9.03
CA GLY A 57 -14.69 13.75 7.58
C GLY A 57 -14.93 15.01 6.74
N LYS A 58 -15.98 15.80 7.04
CA LYS A 58 -16.26 17.05 6.29
C LYS A 58 -15.16 18.10 6.49
N GLY A 59 -14.66 18.25 7.71
CA GLY A 59 -13.58 19.18 8.02
C GLY A 59 -12.25 18.78 7.38
N LEU A 60 -11.93 17.47 7.37
CA LEU A 60 -10.74 16.96 6.70
C LEU A 60 -10.78 17.17 5.18
N SER A 61 -11.95 17.03 4.54
CA SER A 61 -12.12 17.35 3.11
C SER A 61 -11.82 18.82 2.85
N PHE A 62 -12.35 19.73 3.68
CA PHE A 62 -12.08 21.16 3.56
C PHE A 62 -10.58 21.49 3.62
N LEU A 63 -9.85 20.86 4.54
CA LEU A 63 -8.39 21.05 4.65
C LEU A 63 -7.65 20.51 3.41
N ASN A 64 -8.05 19.33 2.93
CA ASN A 64 -7.43 18.66 1.79
C ASN A 64 -7.56 19.41 0.45
N ASP A 65 -8.58 20.26 0.33
CA ASP A 65 -8.93 21.02 -0.87
C ASP A 65 -8.74 22.53 -0.67
N HIS A 66 -8.03 22.91 0.39
CA HIS A 66 -7.84 24.31 0.74
C HIS A 66 -7.02 25.09 -0.31
N LYS A 67 -7.37 26.35 -0.55
CA LYS A 67 -6.68 27.23 -1.53
C LYS A 67 -5.24 27.53 -1.15
N ASN A 68 -4.96 27.62 0.16
CA ASN A 68 -3.60 27.80 0.65
C ASN A 68 -2.82 26.46 0.57
N PRO A 69 -1.68 26.42 -0.14
CA PRO A 69 -0.95 25.17 -0.38
C PRO A 69 -0.38 24.54 0.90
N HIS A 70 0.00 25.35 1.90
CA HIS A 70 0.57 24.86 3.15
C HIS A 70 -0.50 24.24 4.05
N ILE A 71 -1.68 24.88 4.16
CA ILE A 71 -2.83 24.27 4.85
C ILE A 71 -3.21 22.95 4.18
N ARG A 72 -3.20 22.95 2.84
CA ARG A 72 -3.55 21.77 2.05
C ARG A 72 -2.58 20.60 2.27
N SER A 73 -1.27 20.85 2.28
CA SER A 73 -0.27 19.81 2.51
C SER A 73 -0.35 19.26 3.95
N GLU A 74 -0.43 20.13 4.95
CA GLU A 74 -0.52 19.73 6.35
C GLU A 74 -1.86 19.02 6.67
N GLY A 75 -2.95 19.46 6.04
CA GLY A 75 -4.25 18.79 6.11
C GLY A 75 -4.22 17.37 5.54
N ARG A 76 -3.51 17.15 4.42
CA ARG A 76 -3.27 15.82 3.85
C ARG A 76 -2.51 14.93 4.82
N LEU A 77 -1.41 15.44 5.38
CA LEU A 77 -0.60 14.69 6.35
C LEU A 77 -1.40 14.30 7.60
N LEU A 78 -2.26 15.19 8.12
CA LEU A 78 -3.11 14.87 9.27
C LEU A 78 -4.15 13.80 8.93
N ARG A 79 -4.82 13.93 7.78
CA ARG A 79 -5.77 12.92 7.29
C ARG A 79 -5.09 11.56 7.14
N ASP A 80 -3.93 11.51 6.51
CA ASP A 80 -3.21 10.27 6.24
C ASP A 80 -2.79 9.58 7.54
N LEU A 81 -2.33 10.34 8.53
CA LEU A 81 -2.03 9.84 9.87
C LEU A 81 -3.26 9.22 10.53
N TRP A 82 -4.39 9.95 10.58
CA TRP A 82 -5.59 9.45 11.24
C TRP A 82 -6.24 8.29 10.51
N MET A 83 -6.20 8.28 9.18
CA MET A 83 -6.62 7.11 8.40
C MET A 83 -5.76 5.90 8.77
N LYS A 84 -4.43 6.03 8.85
CA LYS A 84 -3.56 4.94 9.34
C LYS A 84 -3.97 4.45 10.73
N ILE A 85 -4.28 5.34 11.67
CA ILE A 85 -4.71 5.00 13.04
C ILE A 85 -6.05 4.24 13.04
N LEU A 86 -7.07 4.77 12.36
CA LEU A 86 -8.41 4.16 12.30
C LEU A 86 -8.38 2.75 11.71
N TYR A 87 -7.55 2.53 10.68
CA TYR A 87 -7.45 1.24 10.03
C TYR A 87 -6.56 0.27 10.80
N ALA A 88 -5.46 0.74 11.40
CA ALA A 88 -4.65 -0.10 12.29
C ALA A 88 -5.42 -0.59 13.53
N SER A 89 -6.39 0.19 14.00
CA SER A 89 -7.19 -0.13 15.18
C SER A 89 -8.44 -0.96 14.88
N GLY A 90 -8.58 -1.47 13.65
CA GLY A 90 -9.58 -2.45 13.23
C GLY A 90 -10.92 -2.37 13.95
N ARG A 91 -11.90 -1.64 13.40
CA ARG A 91 -13.27 -1.67 13.91
C ARG A 91 -13.74 -3.13 14.00
N GLU A 92 -13.81 -3.68 15.21
CA GLU A 92 -14.62 -4.85 15.51
C GLU A 92 -16.05 -4.52 15.10
N LYS A 93 -16.45 -4.96 13.91
CA LYS A 93 -17.85 -5.04 13.53
C LYS A 93 -18.17 -6.51 13.32
N SER A 94 -18.83 -7.05 14.34
CA SER A 94 -20.02 -7.89 14.25
C SER A 94 -20.17 -8.67 12.95
N HIS A 95 -19.91 -9.98 13.06
CA HIS A 95 -20.56 -11.07 12.35
C HIS A 95 -21.52 -10.62 11.23
N ASP A 96 -21.03 -10.61 9.98
CA ASP A 96 -21.89 -10.83 8.84
C ASP A 96 -21.23 -11.87 7.93
N ARG A 97 -22.04 -12.89 7.65
CA ARG A 97 -21.70 -14.18 7.09
C ARG A 97 -21.27 -13.99 5.64
N GLU A 98 -20.10 -14.51 5.26
CA GLU A 98 -20.03 -15.29 4.01
C GLU A 98 -18.76 -16.14 3.90
N THR A 99 -19.01 -17.38 3.48
CA THR A 99 -18.09 -18.38 2.92
C THR A 99 -16.86 -18.76 3.72
N GLN A 100 -17.09 -19.64 4.72
CA GLN A 100 -16.07 -20.55 5.23
C GLN A 100 -15.57 -21.46 4.10
N VAL A 101 -14.50 -21.07 3.43
CA VAL A 101 -13.64 -22.03 2.73
C VAL A 101 -12.71 -22.62 3.79
N LYS A 102 -13.12 -23.75 4.36
CA LYS A 102 -12.30 -24.51 5.32
C LYS A 102 -11.11 -25.12 4.56
N ILE A 103 -9.94 -24.49 4.65
CA ILE A 103 -8.67 -25.11 4.28
C ILE A 103 -7.84 -25.21 5.56
N PRO A 104 -7.56 -26.42 6.06
CA PRO A 104 -6.81 -26.61 7.29
C PRO A 104 -5.31 -26.59 7.00
N THR A 105 -4.55 -25.74 7.68
CA THR A 105 -3.14 -26.02 8.01
C THR A 105 -2.64 -25.04 9.07
N HIS A 106 -2.15 -25.63 10.16
CA HIS A 106 -1.70 -24.99 11.39
C HIS A 106 -0.46 -24.13 11.19
N SER A 107 -0.62 -22.82 11.39
CA SER A 107 0.38 -21.94 11.98
C SER A 107 -0.42 -20.72 12.44
N THR A 108 -0.42 -20.44 13.75
CA THR A 108 -1.21 -19.37 14.36
C THR A 108 -0.66 -18.03 13.86
N MET A 109 -1.10 -17.63 12.67
CA MET A 109 -0.67 -16.41 12.03
C MET A 109 -0.98 -15.23 12.96
N LYS A 110 0.03 -14.41 13.21
CA LYS A 110 -0.13 -13.19 14.02
C LYS A 110 -1.20 -12.32 13.36
N LYS A 111 -2.29 -12.05 14.08
CA LYS A 111 -3.36 -11.16 13.63
C LYS A 111 -2.97 -9.70 13.85
N THR A 112 -3.54 -8.81 13.04
CA THR A 112 -3.36 -7.36 13.15
C THR A 112 -4.43 -6.69 14.00
N GLY A 113 -5.60 -7.32 14.14
CA GLY A 113 -6.82 -6.68 14.64
C GLY A 113 -7.67 -6.06 13.53
N ASP A 114 -7.13 -5.84 12.33
CA ASP A 114 -7.88 -5.42 11.15
C ASP A 114 -8.25 -6.65 10.29
N SER A 115 -9.54 -6.95 10.21
CA SER A 115 -10.05 -8.09 9.46
C SER A 115 -9.67 -8.07 7.97
N LYS A 116 -9.51 -6.89 7.36
CA LYS A 116 -9.11 -6.76 5.96
C LYS A 116 -7.63 -7.08 5.78
N ARG A 117 -6.78 -6.61 6.70
CA ARG A 117 -5.35 -6.94 6.69
C ARG A 117 -5.15 -8.42 6.95
N ASP A 118 -5.87 -8.98 7.91
CA ASP A 118 -5.84 -10.40 8.21
C ASP A 118 -6.29 -11.23 7.00
N LYS A 119 -7.27 -10.76 6.21
CA LYS A 119 -7.65 -11.41 4.95
C LYS A 119 -6.54 -11.36 3.89
N VAL A 120 -5.82 -10.24 3.78
CA VAL A 120 -4.65 -10.14 2.90
C VAL A 120 -3.57 -11.15 3.32
N ARG A 121 -3.30 -11.26 4.63
CA ARG A 121 -2.33 -12.24 5.16
C ARG A 121 -2.75 -13.68 4.86
N GLU A 122 -4.03 -14.00 5.04
CA GLU A 122 -4.59 -15.32 4.73
C GLU A 122 -4.42 -15.69 3.25
N ILE A 123 -4.71 -14.77 2.33
CA ILE A 123 -4.55 -15.00 0.88
C ILE A 123 -3.06 -15.20 0.52
N LEU A 124 -2.17 -14.40 1.10
CA LEU A 124 -0.73 -14.54 0.91
C LEU A 124 -0.23 -15.90 1.42
N GLN A 125 -0.60 -16.28 2.63
CA GLN A 125 -0.23 -17.58 3.21
C GLN A 125 -0.76 -18.73 2.36
N THR A 126 -2.04 -18.70 1.98
CA THR A 126 -2.66 -19.71 1.12
C THR A 126 -1.92 -19.86 -0.21
N SER A 127 -1.40 -18.77 -0.74
CA SER A 127 -0.58 -18.78 -1.95
C SER A 127 0.80 -19.39 -1.68
N LEU A 128 1.49 -18.97 -0.62
CA LEU A 128 2.85 -19.39 -0.29
C LEU A 128 2.96 -20.87 0.13
N VAL A 129 1.92 -21.43 0.77
CA VAL A 129 1.89 -22.86 1.15
C VAL A 129 1.99 -23.77 -0.07
N LYS A 130 1.52 -23.33 -1.24
CA LYS A 130 1.56 -24.13 -2.48
C LYS A 130 2.99 -24.38 -2.97
N VAL A 131 3.93 -23.51 -2.65
CA VAL A 131 5.30 -23.55 -3.19
C VAL A 131 6.00 -24.88 -2.93
N ALA A 132 5.81 -25.46 -1.75
CA ALA A 132 6.42 -26.74 -1.39
C ALA A 132 6.02 -27.90 -2.32
N SER A 133 4.80 -27.84 -2.89
CA SER A 133 4.30 -28.83 -3.85
C SER A 133 4.65 -28.53 -5.31
N GLU A 134 5.07 -27.30 -5.61
CA GLU A 134 5.37 -26.82 -6.96
C GLU A 134 6.83 -27.08 -7.38
N ILE A 135 7.69 -27.46 -6.42
CA ILE A 135 9.13 -27.62 -6.63
C ILE A 135 9.47 -29.11 -6.74
N VAL A 136 10.07 -29.47 -7.86
CA VAL A 136 10.61 -30.82 -8.12
C VAL A 136 12.06 -30.93 -7.64
N ASP A 137 12.84 -29.86 -7.81
CA ASP A 137 14.25 -29.83 -7.44
C ASP A 137 14.47 -30.02 -5.93
N THR A 138 15.34 -30.96 -5.55
CA THR A 138 15.50 -31.38 -4.14
C THR A 138 16.23 -30.32 -3.31
N GLU A 139 17.22 -29.64 -3.88
CA GLU A 139 17.95 -28.57 -3.20
C GLU A 139 17.04 -27.39 -2.90
N MET A 140 16.30 -26.93 -3.91
CA MET A 140 15.34 -25.85 -3.77
C MET A 140 14.19 -26.22 -2.83
N LYS A 141 13.73 -27.47 -2.83
CA LYS A 141 12.70 -27.94 -1.89
C LYS A 141 13.17 -27.80 -0.45
N THR A 142 14.42 -28.15 -0.17
CA THR A 142 15.04 -28.00 1.16
C THR A 142 15.03 -26.54 1.62
N ARG A 143 15.42 -25.61 0.74
CA ARG A 143 15.38 -24.16 1.02
C ARG A 143 13.97 -23.66 1.32
N VAL A 144 12.98 -24.13 0.57
CA VAL A 144 11.57 -23.74 0.76
C VAL A 144 10.99 -24.31 2.04
N THR A 145 11.30 -25.56 2.40
CA THR A 145 10.82 -26.17 3.65
C THR A 145 11.42 -25.53 4.89
N ALA A 146 12.57 -24.85 4.78
CA ALA A 146 13.16 -24.09 5.88
C ALA A 146 12.43 -22.76 6.16
N CYS A 147 11.56 -22.30 5.24
CA CYS A 147 10.80 -21.06 5.38
C CYS A 147 9.40 -21.34 5.94
N ASP A 148 8.93 -20.53 6.89
CA ASP A 148 7.52 -20.57 7.34
C ASP A 148 6.66 -19.62 6.46
N PRO A 149 5.73 -20.13 5.64
CA PRO A 149 4.84 -19.33 4.81
C PRO A 149 4.04 -18.29 5.59
N SER A 150 3.68 -18.56 6.84
CA SER A 150 2.93 -17.64 7.70
C SER A 150 3.76 -16.44 8.11
N VAL A 151 5.02 -16.66 8.49
CA VAL A 151 5.95 -15.59 8.87
C VAL A 151 6.21 -14.69 7.66
N VAL A 152 6.43 -15.29 6.49
CA VAL A 152 6.63 -14.54 5.25
C VAL A 152 5.36 -13.78 4.86
N ALA A 153 4.18 -14.38 4.96
CA ALA A 153 2.91 -13.69 4.68
C ALA A 153 2.70 -12.46 5.58
N VAL A 154 3.01 -12.56 6.87
CA VAL A 154 2.95 -11.44 7.82
C VAL A 154 3.94 -10.34 7.45
N SER A 155 5.17 -10.71 7.09
CA SER A 155 6.21 -9.76 6.69
C SER A 155 5.84 -9.03 5.40
N VAL A 156 5.38 -9.75 4.39
CA VAL A 156 4.96 -9.19 3.10
C VAL A 156 3.77 -8.26 3.27
N GLU A 157 2.73 -8.68 4.00
CA GLU A 157 1.56 -7.83 4.23
C GLU A 157 1.91 -6.56 5.02
N SER A 158 2.83 -6.65 5.99
CA SER A 158 3.24 -5.48 6.77
C SER A 158 3.94 -4.44 5.88
N ALA A 159 4.86 -4.88 5.01
CA ALA A 159 5.49 -4.01 4.02
C ALA A 159 4.47 -3.42 3.03
N MET A 160 3.48 -4.22 2.60
CA MET A 160 2.39 -3.73 1.77
C MET A 160 1.60 -2.63 2.48
N PHE A 161 1.23 -2.82 3.74
CA PHE A 161 0.49 -1.83 4.52
C PHE A 161 1.29 -0.55 4.76
N GLU A 162 2.59 -0.67 5.04
CA GLU A 162 3.45 0.50 5.26
C GLU A 162 3.59 1.37 4.01
N LYS A 163 3.74 0.75 2.83
CA LYS A 163 3.99 1.45 1.56
C LYS A 163 2.71 1.83 0.81
N LEU A 164 1.71 0.95 0.79
CA LEU A 164 0.45 1.14 0.04
C LEU A 164 -0.67 1.69 0.93
N GLY A 165 -0.54 1.62 2.25
CA GLY A 165 -1.58 2.01 3.19
C GLY A 165 -2.74 1.03 3.20
N CYS A 166 -3.96 1.56 3.33
CA CYS A 166 -5.17 0.74 3.46
C CYS A 166 -5.46 -0.07 2.19
N PHE A 167 -5.87 -1.33 2.36
CA PHE A 167 -6.32 -2.21 1.28
C PHE A 167 -7.45 -1.60 0.44
N MET A 168 -8.38 -0.88 1.09
CA MET A 168 -9.49 -0.16 0.43
C MET A 168 -9.14 1.28 0.06
N GLY A 169 -7.87 1.67 0.21
CA GLY A 169 -7.38 3.01 -0.07
C GLY A 169 -7.11 3.29 -1.56
N PRO A 170 -6.40 4.39 -1.86
CA PRO A 170 -6.05 4.77 -3.23
C PRO A 170 -5.29 3.67 -3.98
N HIS A 171 -4.48 2.87 -3.26
CA HIS A 171 -3.65 1.82 -3.83
C HIS A 171 -4.34 0.44 -3.89
N LYS A 172 -5.67 0.36 -3.72
CA LYS A 172 -6.44 -0.91 -3.81
C LYS A 172 -6.18 -1.71 -5.09
N ALA A 173 -5.91 -1.04 -6.20
CA ALA A 173 -5.61 -1.69 -7.48
C ALA A 173 -4.27 -2.44 -7.41
N LYS A 174 -3.27 -1.87 -6.73
CA LYS A 174 -1.96 -2.49 -6.54
C LYS A 174 -2.04 -3.70 -5.62
N TYR A 175 -2.78 -3.60 -4.52
CA TYR A 175 -3.10 -4.73 -3.65
C TYR A 175 -3.71 -5.90 -4.42
N ARG A 176 -4.77 -5.66 -5.19
CA ARG A 176 -5.42 -6.69 -6.01
C ARG A 176 -4.47 -7.29 -7.04
N SER A 177 -3.64 -6.46 -7.68
CA SER A 177 -2.63 -6.94 -8.62
C SER A 177 -1.64 -7.89 -7.94
N ILE A 178 -1.11 -7.55 -6.77
CA ILE A 178 -0.15 -8.39 -6.05
C ILE A 178 -0.80 -9.71 -5.64
N LEU A 179 -1.97 -9.66 -5.00
CA LEU A 179 -2.68 -10.86 -4.56
C LEU A 179 -3.07 -11.78 -5.72
N PHE A 180 -3.48 -11.21 -6.85
CA PHE A 180 -3.78 -11.97 -8.06
C PHE A 180 -2.54 -12.69 -8.61
N ASN A 181 -1.41 -11.99 -8.75
CA ASN A 181 -0.18 -12.62 -9.25
C ASN A 181 0.37 -13.68 -8.27
N MET A 182 0.26 -13.45 -6.96
CA MET A 182 0.64 -14.44 -5.94
C MET A 182 -0.23 -15.70 -6.02
N GLY A 183 -1.54 -15.54 -6.28
CA GLY A 183 -2.48 -16.65 -6.37
C GLY A 183 -2.49 -17.40 -7.71
N ASP A 184 -1.86 -16.85 -8.77
CA ASP A 184 -1.86 -17.43 -10.12
C ASP A 184 -1.05 -18.72 -10.18
N SER A 185 -1.72 -19.86 -10.38
CA SER A 185 -1.07 -21.18 -10.47
C SER A 185 0.00 -21.25 -11.57
N ASN A 186 -0.09 -20.43 -12.62
CA ASN A 186 0.90 -20.37 -13.70
C ASN A 186 2.13 -19.53 -13.35
N ASN A 187 2.20 -18.99 -12.13
CA ASN A 187 3.31 -18.19 -11.63
C ASN A 187 3.94 -18.74 -10.32
N PRO A 188 4.41 -20.00 -10.32
CA PRO A 188 5.07 -20.58 -9.15
C PRO A 188 6.41 -19.89 -8.85
N ASP A 189 7.06 -19.33 -9.88
CA ASP A 189 8.34 -18.62 -9.77
C ASP A 189 8.26 -17.42 -8.83
N LEU A 190 7.26 -16.55 -9.01
CA LEU A 190 7.06 -15.40 -8.13
C LEU A 190 6.85 -15.84 -6.68
N ARG A 191 5.95 -16.81 -6.43
CA ARG A 191 5.69 -17.30 -5.08
C ARG A 191 6.94 -17.85 -4.42
N ARG A 192 7.73 -18.64 -5.15
CA ARG A 192 8.98 -19.22 -4.65
C ARG A 192 9.98 -18.13 -4.27
N LYS A 193 10.21 -17.15 -5.16
CA LYS A 193 11.10 -16.01 -4.91
C LYS A 193 10.68 -15.20 -3.69
N VAL A 194 9.37 -15.02 -3.48
CA VAL A 194 8.84 -14.35 -2.29
C VAL A 194 9.06 -15.19 -1.04
N LEU A 195 8.79 -16.49 -1.09
CA LEU A 195 8.92 -17.38 0.07
C LEU A 195 10.36 -17.47 0.60
N ILE A 196 11.34 -17.60 -0.32
CA ILE A 196 12.76 -17.70 0.04
C ILE A 196 13.43 -16.34 0.32
N GLY A 197 12.69 -15.23 0.17
CA GLY A 197 13.18 -13.89 0.46
C GLY A 197 13.97 -13.19 -0.65
N GLU A 198 14.11 -13.80 -1.84
CA GLU A 198 14.70 -13.13 -3.02
C GLU A 198 13.87 -11.89 -3.44
N ILE A 199 12.55 -11.96 -3.26
CA ILE A 199 11.64 -10.82 -3.40
C ILE A 199 10.96 -10.57 -2.06
N ASN A 200 11.45 -9.59 -1.31
CA ASN A 200 10.80 -9.17 -0.06
C ASN A 200 9.55 -8.31 -0.33
N GLY A 201 8.77 -8.04 0.72
CA GLY A 201 7.53 -7.27 0.61
C GLY A 201 7.73 -5.84 0.09
N GLU A 202 8.83 -5.18 0.44
CA GLU A 202 9.15 -3.83 -0.07
C GLU A 202 9.43 -3.83 -1.57
N ARG A 203 10.18 -4.82 -2.08
CA ARG A 203 10.41 -4.96 -3.51
C ARG A 203 9.11 -5.30 -4.24
N LEU A 204 8.32 -6.22 -3.69
CA LEU A 204 7.07 -6.69 -4.29
C LEU A 204 6.08 -5.55 -4.56
N VAL A 205 6.00 -4.56 -3.66
CA VAL A 205 5.11 -3.40 -3.87
C VAL A 205 5.60 -2.44 -4.94
N THR A 206 6.90 -2.41 -5.22
CA THR A 206 7.48 -1.53 -6.26
C THR A 206 7.50 -2.14 -7.65
N MET A 207 7.46 -3.47 -7.75
CA MET A 207 7.57 -4.18 -9.04
C MET A 207 6.48 -3.79 -10.03
N GLU A 208 6.82 -3.67 -11.31
CA GLU A 208 5.84 -3.44 -12.37
C GLU A 208 4.96 -4.68 -12.61
N ARG A 209 3.81 -4.49 -13.28
CA ARG A 209 2.91 -5.62 -13.62
C ARG A 209 3.64 -6.68 -14.45
N GLN A 210 4.53 -6.23 -15.32
CA GLN A 210 5.33 -7.04 -16.21
C GLN A 210 6.32 -7.91 -15.43
N GLU A 211 7.02 -7.33 -14.46
CA GLU A 211 7.99 -8.03 -13.60
C GLU A 211 7.33 -9.05 -12.66
N MET A 212 6.05 -8.84 -12.31
CA MET A 212 5.28 -9.79 -11.49
C MET A 212 4.64 -10.92 -12.30
N GLY A 213 4.64 -10.86 -13.63
CA GLY A 213 4.02 -11.89 -14.47
C GLY A 213 4.76 -13.23 -14.37
N SER A 214 4.17 -14.30 -14.90
CA SER A 214 4.89 -15.58 -15.03
C SER A 214 6.14 -15.43 -15.88
N GLU A 215 7.12 -16.33 -15.72
CA GLU A 215 8.39 -16.28 -16.46
C GLU A 215 8.16 -16.23 -17.99
N LYS A 216 7.17 -16.98 -18.48
CA LYS A 216 6.77 -16.94 -19.90
C LYS A 216 6.30 -15.55 -20.32
N ILE A 217 5.48 -14.89 -19.51
CA ILE A 217 4.99 -13.53 -19.76
C ILE A 217 6.14 -12.53 -19.69
N GLN A 218 7.04 -12.67 -18.71
CA GLN A 218 8.22 -11.80 -18.58
C GLN A 218 9.11 -11.89 -19.82
N LYS A 219 9.43 -13.10 -20.29
CA LYS A 219 10.23 -13.34 -21.50
C LYS A 219 9.56 -12.75 -22.75
N GLU A 220 8.24 -12.91 -22.90
CA GLU A 220 7.52 -12.37 -24.05
C GLU A 220 7.49 -10.84 -24.03
N VAL A 221 7.24 -10.22 -22.88
CA VAL A 221 7.31 -8.76 -22.72
C VAL A 221 8.72 -8.25 -23.05
N GLN A 222 9.76 -8.96 -22.62
CA GLN A 222 11.15 -8.61 -22.89
C GLN A 222 11.45 -8.65 -24.40
N ARG A 223 11.05 -9.72 -25.08
CA ARG A 223 11.18 -9.87 -26.54
C ARG A 223 10.48 -8.75 -27.31
N ILE A 224 9.29 -8.34 -26.88
CA ILE A 224 8.55 -7.22 -27.49
C ILE A 224 9.31 -5.91 -27.30
N LYS A 225 9.84 -5.64 -26.09
CA LYS A 225 10.63 -4.43 -25.79
C LYS A 225 11.90 -4.37 -26.64
N GLU A 226 12.62 -5.49 -26.78
CA GLU A 226 13.84 -5.58 -27.58
C GLU A 226 13.57 -5.36 -29.07
N ASN A 227 12.55 -6.00 -29.62
CA ASN A 227 12.14 -5.79 -31.01
C ASN A 227 11.73 -4.33 -31.28
N ALA A 228 11.02 -3.70 -30.34
CA ALA A 228 10.64 -2.29 -30.45
C ALA A 228 11.87 -1.37 -30.42
N ARG A 229 12.85 -1.63 -29.53
CA ARG A 229 14.12 -0.89 -29.48
C ARG A 229 14.91 -1.03 -30.78
N PHE A 230 15.09 -2.26 -31.26
CA PHE A 230 15.82 -2.53 -32.50
C PHE A 230 15.20 -1.82 -33.71
N LYS A 231 13.85 -1.82 -33.80
CA LYS A 231 13.13 -1.12 -34.88
C LYS A 231 13.34 0.39 -34.81
N GLU A 232 13.32 0.97 -33.62
CA GLU A 232 13.53 2.41 -33.43
C GLU A 232 14.98 2.83 -33.70
N GLU A 233 15.96 2.04 -33.23
CA GLU A 233 17.38 2.25 -33.53
C GLU A 233 17.65 2.18 -35.03
N SER A 234 17.04 1.22 -35.73
CA SER A 234 17.12 1.10 -37.19
C SER A 234 16.51 2.33 -37.88
N ARG A 235 15.35 2.81 -37.41
CA ARG A 235 14.70 4.01 -37.94
C ARG A 235 15.55 5.26 -37.74
N MET A 236 16.19 5.40 -36.59
CA MET A 236 17.08 6.52 -36.26
C MET A 236 18.34 6.53 -37.12
N LYS A 237 18.96 5.36 -37.35
CA LYS A 237 20.11 5.24 -38.28
C LYS A 237 19.74 5.68 -39.70
N ILE A 238 18.57 5.27 -40.19
CA ILE A 238 18.08 5.69 -41.51
C ILE A 238 17.89 7.21 -41.57
N LEU A 239 17.26 7.82 -40.56
CA LEU A 239 17.07 9.27 -40.49
C LEU A 239 18.39 10.05 -40.44
N GLN A 240 19.37 9.56 -39.67
CA GLN A 240 20.70 10.17 -39.60
C GLN A 240 21.41 10.11 -40.97
N SER A 241 21.38 8.96 -41.65
CA SER A 241 21.96 8.84 -42.99
C SER A 241 21.28 9.76 -44.02
N ALA A 242 19.95 9.90 -43.96
CA ALA A 242 19.21 10.79 -44.84
C ALA A 242 19.56 12.27 -44.60
N SER A 243 19.75 12.68 -43.34
CA SER A 243 20.19 14.05 -43.02
C SER A 243 21.60 14.35 -43.52
N MET A 244 22.50 13.36 -43.50
CA MET A 244 23.89 13.52 -43.91
C MET A 244 24.05 13.67 -45.43
N ILE A 245 23.12 13.15 -46.23
CA ILE A 245 23.12 13.30 -47.70
C ILE A 245 22.63 14.70 -48.13
N MET A 246 21.85 15.39 -47.29
CA MET A 246 21.30 16.73 -47.62
C MET A 246 22.20 17.89 -47.20
N THR A 247 23.40 17.63 -46.68
CA THR A 247 24.39 18.65 -46.30
C THR A 247 25.54 18.65 -47.30
#